data_AF-A0AAE9J0I4-F1
#
_entry.id   AF-A0AAE9J0I4-F1
#
_cell.length_a   1.000
_cell.length_b   1.000
_cell.length_c   1.000
_cell.angle_alpha   90.00
_cell.angle_beta   90.00
_cell.angle_gamma   90.00
#
_symmetry.space_group_name_H-M   'P 1'
#
loop_
_entity.id
_entity.type
_entity.pdbx_description
1 polymer ?
#
loop_
_entity_poly.entity_id
_entity_poly.type
_entity_poly.pdbx_seq_one_letter_code
_entity_poly.pdbx_strand_id
1 'polypeptide(L)'
;MMQVTIGHYGVMNRKTRMTEEAKKQLNQMEILRKRRKFLVYQILYVSSRQSERELVSQTMQSAIGHMLNYIRDYHLDIRTGSLESCKNRKTCENHLSWKDVKIFREKCRAENKNPDDFEPADLIGL
;
A
#
# COMPACT_ATOMS: atom_id res chain seq x y z
N MET A 1 -20.87 87.12 21.07
CA MET A 1 -19.41 86.89 21.04
C MET A 1 -19.03 86.07 22.26
N MET A 2 -17.96 85.27 22.12
CA MET A 2 -17.35 84.36 23.11
C MET A 2 -18.07 83.03 23.33
N GLN A 3 -17.43 81.87 23.27
CA GLN A 3 -16.25 81.35 22.56
C GLN A 3 -16.36 79.84 22.85
N VAL A 4 -16.67 79.02 21.84
CA VAL A 4 -16.73 77.57 21.99
C VAL A 4 -15.30 77.06 22.05
N THR A 5 -14.79 76.76 23.25
CA THR A 5 -13.49 76.10 23.40
C THR A 5 -13.63 74.63 23.04
N ILE A 6 -13.21 74.31 21.82
CA ILE A 6 -12.99 72.94 21.35
C ILE A 6 -11.89 72.35 22.22
N GLY A 7 -12.31 71.53 23.19
CA GLY A 7 -11.41 70.71 23.99
C GLY A 7 -10.58 69.85 23.05
N HIS A 8 -9.27 70.04 23.13
CA HIS A 8 -8.27 69.36 22.31
C HIS A 8 -8.54 67.86 22.28
N TYR A 9 -8.67 67.30 21.06
CA TYR A 9 -8.54 65.88 20.83
C TYR A 9 -7.19 65.45 21.37
N GLY A 10 -7.18 64.90 22.59
CA GLY A 10 -6.05 64.18 23.11
C GLY A 10 -5.74 63.06 22.13
N VAL A 11 -4.68 63.24 21.35
CA VAL A 11 -4.07 62.19 20.54
C VAL A 11 -3.68 61.09 21.53
N MET A 12 -4.57 60.11 21.71
CA MET A 12 -4.29 58.94 22.52
C MET A 12 -3.17 58.19 21.82
N ASN A 13 -1.95 58.43 22.29
CA ASN A 13 -0.78 57.66 21.96
C ASN A 13 -0.94 56.28 22.61
N ARG A 14 -1.74 55.42 21.99
CA ARG A 14 -2.10 54.11 22.53
C ARG A 14 -0.96 53.13 22.23
N LYS A 15 0.19 53.32 22.89
CA LYS A 15 1.07 52.19 23.22
C LYS A 15 0.29 51.35 24.23
N THR A 16 -0.57 50.46 23.74
CA THR A 16 -1.29 49.47 24.55
C THR A 16 -0.25 48.60 25.25
N ARG A 17 0.04 48.93 26.51
CA ARG A 17 0.84 48.08 27.39
C ARG A 17 0.01 46.82 27.62
N MET A 18 0.36 45.72 26.95
CA MET A 18 -0.31 44.44 27.16
C MET A 18 -0.23 44.04 28.63
N THR A 19 -1.35 43.62 29.20
CA THR A 19 -1.39 43.04 30.55
C THR A 19 -0.54 41.76 30.58
N GLU A 20 0.04 41.43 31.74
CA GLU A 20 0.84 40.19 31.89
C GLU A 20 0.01 38.94 31.56
N GLU A 21 -1.30 38.98 31.79
CA GLU A 21 -2.23 37.93 31.39
C GLU A 21 -2.34 37.78 29.87
N ALA A 22 -2.45 38.89 29.13
CA ALA A 22 -2.48 38.86 27.67
C ALA A 22 -1.16 38.33 27.07
N LYS A 23 -0.01 38.64 27.70
CA LYS A 23 1.29 38.08 27.30
C LYS A 23 1.38 36.58 27.55
N LYS A 24 0.89 36.10 28.71
CA LYS A 24 0.82 34.67 29.02
C LYS A 24 -0.09 33.92 28.04
N GLN A 25 -1.25 34.48 27.73
CA GLN A 25 -2.17 33.91 26.73
C GLN A 25 -1.54 33.86 25.34
N LEU A 26 -0.86 34.93 24.90
CA LEU A 26 -0.17 34.95 23.62
C LEU A 26 0.94 33.88 23.54
N ASN A 27 1.76 33.74 24.59
CA ASN A 27 2.80 32.71 24.66
C ASN A 27 2.19 31.30 24.64
N GLN A 28 1.11 31.07 25.39
CA GLN A 28 0.39 29.80 25.38
C GLN A 28 -0.16 29.47 23.99
N MET A 29 -0.74 30.44 23.30
CA MET A 29 -1.21 30.29 21.92
C MET A 29 -0.07 29.95 20.95
N GLU A 30 1.12 30.55 21.14
CA GLU A 30 2.28 30.26 20.32
C GLU A 30 2.84 28.84 20.56
N ILE A 31 2.87 28.40 21.82
CA ILE A 31 3.23 27.02 22.20
C ILE A 31 2.26 26.03 21.55
N LEU A 32 0.96 26.28 21.65
CA LEU A 32 -0.07 25.45 21.02
C LEU A 32 0.08 25.41 19.50
N ARG A 33 0.42 26.54 18.87
CA ARG A 33 0.68 26.61 17.42
C ARG A 33 1.90 25.78 17.03
N LYS A 34 3.00 25.84 17.80
CA LYS A 34 4.21 25.03 17.57
C LYS A 34 3.92 23.54 17.74
N ARG A 35 3.21 23.15 18.80
CA ARG A 35 2.78 21.76 19.03
C ARG A 35 1.89 21.23 17.91
N ARG A 36 0.92 22.04 17.45
CA ARG A 36 0.04 21.66 16.33
C ARG A 36 0.84 21.45 15.04
N LYS A 37 1.80 22.34 14.74
CA LYS A 37 2.69 22.16 13.57
C LYS A 37 3.47 20.86 13.69
N PHE A 38 4.09 20.59 14.84
CA PHE A 38 4.84 19.35 15.07
C PHE A 38 3.98 18.10 14.88
N LEU A 39 2.77 18.09 15.45
CA LEU A 39 1.83 16.98 15.29
C LEU A 39 1.47 16.74 13.83
N VAL A 40 1.18 17.81 13.07
CA VAL A 40 0.88 17.70 11.63
C VAL A 40 2.07 17.11 10.86
N TYR A 41 3.29 17.57 11.13
CA TYR A 41 4.49 16.98 10.51
C TYR A 41 4.63 15.50 10.84
N GLN A 42 4.39 15.12 12.09
CA GLN A 42 4.50 13.73 12.52
C GLN A 42 3.45 12.84 11.84
N ILE A 43 2.20 13.31 11.74
CA ILE A 43 1.13 12.59 11.03
C ILE A 43 1.51 12.42 9.56
N LEU A 44 1.89 13.49 8.87
CA LEU A 44 2.27 13.44 7.46
C LEU A 44 3.45 12.49 7.22
N TYR A 45 4.46 12.53 8.10
CA TYR A 45 5.61 11.65 8.00
C TYR A 45 5.22 10.17 8.16
N VAL A 46 4.38 9.84 9.15
CA VAL A 46 3.89 8.47 9.37
C VAL A 46 3.06 8.01 8.17
N SER A 47 2.14 8.83 7.68
CA SER A 47 1.34 8.51 6.49
C SER A 47 2.20 8.30 5.24
N SER A 48 3.24 9.12 5.03
CA SER A 48 4.19 8.92 3.93
C SER A 48 4.87 7.56 4.01
N ARG A 49 5.39 7.18 5.18
CA ARG A 49 6.03 5.87 5.35
C ARG A 49 5.07 4.69 5.18
N GLN A 50 3.82 4.85 5.56
CA GLN A 50 2.79 3.83 5.29
C GLN A 50 2.57 3.68 3.78
N SER A 51 2.41 4.79 3.05
CA SER A 51 2.22 4.75 1.59
C SER A 51 3.41 4.12 0.85
N GLU A 52 4.64 4.39 1.29
CA GLU A 52 5.85 3.76 0.73
C GLU A 52 5.86 2.24 0.95
N ARG A 53 5.48 1.78 2.16
CA ARG A 53 5.38 0.34 2.46
C ARG A 53 4.30 -0.34 1.63
N GLU A 54 3.16 0.31 1.45
CA GLU A 54 2.08 -0.21 0.60
C GLU A 54 2.55 -0.33 -0.85
N LEU A 55 3.24 0.69 -1.38
CA LEU A 55 3.80 0.65 -2.72
C LEU A 55 4.80 -0.50 -2.90
N VAL A 56 5.72 -0.69 -1.95
CA VAL A 56 6.67 -1.80 -1.96
C VAL A 56 5.93 -3.15 -1.91
N SER A 57 4.93 -3.28 -1.05
CA SER A 57 4.11 -4.49 -0.95
C SER A 57 3.40 -4.81 -2.27
N GLN A 58 2.77 -3.82 -2.90
CA GLN A 58 2.09 -3.99 -4.19
C GLN A 58 3.07 -4.37 -5.30
N THR A 59 4.23 -3.71 -5.35
CA THR A 59 5.30 -4.00 -6.32
C THR A 59 5.79 -5.44 -6.17
N MET A 60 6.01 -5.88 -4.95
CA MET A 60 6.46 -7.24 -4.65
C MET A 60 5.40 -8.29 -5.01
N GLN A 61 4.14 -8.05 -4.67
CA GLN A 61 3.02 -8.92 -5.06
C GLN A 61 2.91 -9.05 -6.58
N SER A 62 3.05 -7.94 -7.31
CA SER A 62 3.04 -7.94 -8.76
C SER A 62 4.22 -8.74 -9.34
N ALA A 63 5.44 -8.50 -8.85
CA ALA A 63 6.64 -9.23 -9.30
C ALA A 63 6.53 -10.73 -9.06
N ILE A 64 6.03 -11.15 -7.89
CA ILE A 64 5.75 -12.57 -7.58
C ILE A 64 4.69 -13.11 -8.54
N GLY A 65 3.61 -12.36 -8.79
CA GLY A 65 2.57 -12.73 -9.75
C GLY A 65 3.13 -12.98 -11.15
N HIS A 66 3.98 -12.07 -11.65
CA HIS A 66 4.65 -12.22 -12.94
C HIS A 66 5.57 -13.45 -12.99
N MET A 67 6.38 -13.66 -11.94
CA MET A 67 7.26 -14.83 -11.85
C MET A 67 6.47 -16.14 -11.84
N LEU A 68 5.40 -16.24 -11.05
CA LEU A 68 4.56 -17.42 -10.99
C LEU A 68 3.82 -17.67 -12.31
N ASN A 69 3.36 -16.61 -12.99
CA ASN A 69 2.77 -16.72 -14.32
C ASN A 69 3.80 -17.26 -15.34
N TYR A 70 5.04 -16.77 -15.26
CA TYR A 70 6.12 -17.23 -16.13
C TYR A 70 6.43 -18.72 -15.91
N ILE A 71 6.49 -19.20 -14.67
CA ILE A 71 6.67 -20.63 -14.36
C ILE A 71 5.52 -21.48 -14.90
N ARG A 72 4.28 -20.97 -14.84
CA ARG A 72 3.10 -21.69 -15.36
C ARG A 72 3.09 -21.83 -16.88
N ASP A 73 3.85 -21.01 -17.60
CA ASP A 73 4.01 -21.14 -19.06
C ASP A 73 4.92 -22.33 -19.43
N TYR A 74 5.63 -22.94 -18.48
CA TYR A 74 6.41 -24.16 -18.69
C TYR A 74 5.59 -25.40 -18.37
N HIS A 75 5.55 -26.34 -19.32
CA HIS A 75 4.93 -27.65 -19.15
C HIS A 75 5.97 -28.75 -19.29
N LEU A 76 5.72 -29.89 -18.67
CA LEU A 76 6.56 -31.06 -18.82
C LEU A 76 6.20 -31.77 -20.13
N ASP A 77 7.15 -31.88 -21.04
CA ASP A 77 7.06 -32.79 -22.19
C ASP A 77 7.42 -34.20 -21.74
N ILE A 78 6.45 -35.11 -21.83
CA ILE A 78 6.60 -36.51 -21.40
C ILE A 78 7.59 -37.27 -22.29
N ARG A 79 7.71 -36.90 -23.57
CA ARG A 79 8.57 -37.60 -24.52
C ARG A 79 10.04 -37.37 -24.20
N THR A 80 10.38 -36.14 -23.81
CA THR A 80 11.75 -35.72 -23.51
C THR A 80 12.05 -35.70 -22.01
N GLY A 81 11.02 -35.76 -21.15
CA GLY A 81 11.14 -35.60 -19.70
C GLY A 81 11.57 -34.20 -19.27
N SER A 82 11.46 -33.20 -20.16
CA SER A 82 12.00 -31.86 -19.97
C SER A 82 10.91 -30.80 -19.82
N LEU A 83 11.20 -29.74 -19.08
CA LEU A 83 10.32 -28.58 -18.93
C LEU A 83 10.53 -27.62 -20.11
N GLU A 84 9.48 -27.42 -20.90
CA GLU A 84 9.51 -26.56 -22.08
C GLU A 84 8.47 -25.44 -21.99
N SER A 85 8.81 -24.28 -22.54
CA SER A 85 7.86 -23.17 -22.64
C SER A 85 6.78 -23.51 -23.66
N CYS A 86 5.53 -23.61 -23.20
CA CYS A 86 4.40 -23.99 -24.02
C CYS A 86 3.49 -22.79 -24.34
N LYS A 87 3.42 -22.39 -25.61
CA LYS A 87 2.56 -21.28 -26.08
C LYS A 87 1.07 -21.55 -25.91
N ASN A 88 0.67 -22.82 -25.88
CA ASN A 88 -0.74 -23.22 -25.78
C ASN A 88 -1.29 -23.08 -24.36
N ARG A 89 -0.44 -22.88 -23.34
CA ARG A 89 -0.85 -22.59 -21.95
C ARG A 89 -2.00 -23.52 -21.49
N LYS A 90 -3.15 -22.95 -21.13
CA LYS A 90 -4.29 -23.71 -20.59
C LYS A 90 -4.97 -24.67 -21.58
N THR A 91 -4.69 -24.56 -22.88
CA THR A 91 -5.28 -25.42 -23.94
C THR A 91 -4.25 -26.39 -24.50
N CYS A 92 -3.16 -26.64 -23.79
CA CYS A 92 -2.19 -27.66 -24.18
C CYS A 92 -2.73 -29.05 -23.84
N GLU A 93 -2.79 -29.93 -24.83
CA GLU A 93 -3.23 -31.32 -24.68
C GLU A 93 -2.07 -32.32 -24.83
N ASN A 94 -0.86 -31.83 -25.07
CA ASN A 94 0.31 -32.68 -25.39
C ASN A 94 1.39 -32.66 -24.30
N HIS A 95 1.33 -31.70 -23.38
CA HIS A 95 2.29 -31.56 -22.29
C HIS A 95 1.55 -31.53 -20.96
N LEU A 96 2.19 -32.02 -19.90
CA LEU A 96 1.63 -31.96 -18.57
C LEU A 96 1.76 -30.54 -18.00
N SER A 97 0.63 -29.88 -17.79
CA SER A 97 0.58 -28.51 -17.27
C SER A 97 0.37 -28.48 -15.76
N TRP A 98 0.73 -27.36 -15.13
CA TRP A 98 0.42 -27.11 -13.71
C TRP A 98 -1.08 -27.13 -13.39
N LYS A 99 -1.94 -26.82 -14.37
CA LYS A 99 -3.41 -26.89 -14.22
C LYS A 99 -3.84 -28.33 -14.00
N ASP A 100 -3.30 -29.24 -14.80
CA ASP A 100 -3.68 -30.66 -14.78
C ASP A 100 -3.30 -31.31 -13.45
N VAL A 101 -2.07 -31.05 -12.98
CA VAL A 101 -1.59 -31.48 -11.67
C VAL A 101 -2.48 -30.91 -10.55
N LYS A 102 -2.89 -29.64 -10.66
CA LYS A 102 -3.77 -29.01 -9.67
C LYS A 102 -5.15 -29.70 -9.62
N ILE A 103 -5.75 -29.96 -10.78
CA ILE A 103 -7.07 -30.64 -10.89
C ILE A 103 -6.97 -32.05 -10.31
N PHE A 104 -5.91 -32.78 -10.64
CA PHE A 104 -5.66 -34.11 -10.08
C PHE A 104 -5.57 -34.09 -8.54
N ARG A 105 -4.76 -33.18 -7.99
CA ARG A 105 -4.62 -33.03 -6.52
C ARG A 105 -5.92 -32.61 -5.83
N GLU A 106 -6.80 -31.90 -6.51
CA GLU A 106 -8.15 -31.59 -6.02
C GLU A 106 -9.03 -32.84 -5.99
N LYS A 107 -8.99 -33.67 -7.05
CA LYS A 107 -9.69 -34.96 -7.09
C LYS A 107 -9.17 -35.92 -6.00
N CYS A 108 -7.86 -36.05 -5.84
CA CYS A 108 -7.27 -36.90 -4.79
C CYS A 108 -7.70 -36.49 -3.38
N ARG A 109 -7.79 -35.17 -3.11
CA ARG A 109 -8.29 -34.66 -1.82
C ARG A 109 -9.76 -35.00 -1.60
N ALA A 110 -10.59 -34.98 -2.63
CA ALA A 110 -11.99 -35.37 -2.54
C ALA A 110 -12.18 -36.88 -2.31
N GLU A 111 -11.29 -37.69 -2.90
CA GLU A 111 -11.36 -39.16 -2.85
C GLU A 111 -10.48 -39.79 -1.74
N ASN A 112 -9.82 -38.96 -0.94
CA ASN A 112 -8.87 -39.36 0.10
C ASN A 112 -7.74 -40.29 -0.41
N LYS A 113 -7.25 -40.01 -1.63
CA LYS A 113 -6.14 -40.70 -2.29
C LYS A 113 -4.84 -39.92 -2.13
N ASN A 114 -3.71 -40.62 -2.28
CA ASN A 114 -2.39 -39.99 -2.26
C ASN A 114 -2.21 -39.09 -3.51
N PRO A 115 -1.96 -37.78 -3.35
CA PRO A 115 -1.77 -36.85 -4.47
C PRO A 115 -0.43 -36.97 -5.21
N ASP A 116 0.52 -37.75 -4.67
CA ASP A 116 1.86 -37.91 -5.26
C ASP A 116 2.08 -39.29 -5.90
N ASP A 117 1.05 -40.14 -5.90
CA ASP A 117 1.04 -41.45 -6.55
C ASP A 117 0.38 -41.33 -7.93
N PHE A 118 1.14 -40.86 -8.93
CA PHE A 118 0.67 -40.69 -10.30
C PHE A 118 1.78 -40.87 -11.33
N GLU A 119 1.41 -41.35 -12.52
CA GLU A 119 2.26 -41.27 -13.70
C GLU A 119 1.93 -39.99 -14.49
N PRO A 120 2.94 -39.21 -14.94
CA PRO A 120 2.72 -37.94 -15.64
C PRO A 120 1.76 -38.01 -16.84
N ALA A 121 1.74 -39.16 -17.54
CA ALA A 121 0.91 -39.38 -18.72
C ALA A 121 -0.58 -39.44 -18.41
N ASP A 122 -0.96 -39.90 -17.21
CA ASP A 122 -2.36 -40.05 -16.80
C ASP A 122 -3.05 -38.72 -16.55
N LEU A 123 -2.27 -37.64 -16.43
CA LEU A 123 -2.75 -36.33 -16.04
C LEU A 123 -2.95 -35.39 -17.23
N ILE A 124 -2.40 -35.69 -18.41
CA ILE A 124 -2.49 -34.77 -19.55
C ILE A 124 -3.95 -34.58 -19.98
N GLY A 125 -4.39 -33.31 -20.05
CA GLY A 125 -5.71 -32.94 -20.58
C GLY A 125 -6.86 -32.99 -19.56
N LEU A 126 -6.57 -32.97 -18.25
CA LEU A 126 -7.56 -33.00 -17.16
C LEU A 126 -8.35 -31.69 -16.92
#